data_AF-A0A0F8Y4D1-F1
#
_entry.id   AF-A0A0F8Y4D1-F1
#
_cell.length_a   1.000
_cell.length_b   1.000
_cell.length_c   1.000
_cell.angle_alpha   90.00
_cell.angle_beta   90.00
_cell.angle_gamma   90.00
#
_symmetry.space_group_name_H-M   'P 1'
#
loop_
_entity.id
_entity.type
_entity.pdbx_description
1 polymer ?
#
loop_
_entity_poly.entity_id
_entity_poly.type
_entity_poly.pdbx_seq_one_letter_code
_entity_poly.pdbx_strand_id
1 'polypeptide(L)'
;LHHHLIPIPMSGQKFTTVRDAGEILELTQFFGIDLVLMGHRHVPHAYVMSWKNDSTTTFLYCGTSTSNKVRADDSPCFNHIYLDKENLEVYVINSINLEKDLLLRRKENHTEFLRPRKTRIEHLLASAVWDE
;
A
#
# COMPACT_ATOMS: atom_id res chain seq x y z
N LEU A 1 8.17 2.32 9.31
CA LEU A 1 7.32 2.40 10.53
C LEU A 1 6.62 1.06 10.74
N HIS A 2 6.31 0.66 11.98
CA HIS A 2 5.48 -0.53 12.18
C HIS A 2 4.01 -0.20 11.90
N HIS A 3 3.47 0.83 12.55
CA HIS A 3 2.09 1.28 12.39
C HIS A 3 1.88 2.10 11.11
N HIS A 4 0.63 2.13 10.66
CA HIS A 4 0.20 2.79 9.44
C HIS A 4 0.07 4.30 9.63
N LEU A 5 0.39 5.09 8.61
CA LEU A 5 0.06 6.52 8.54
C LEU A 5 -1.30 6.76 7.88
N ILE A 6 -1.61 5.98 6.83
CA ILE A 6 -2.88 6.05 6.10
C ILE A 6 -3.65 4.76 6.39
N PRO A 7 -4.91 4.84 6.85
CA PRO A 7 -5.75 3.66 6.99
C PRO A 7 -5.89 2.94 5.64
N ILE A 8 -5.73 1.63 5.66
CA ILE A 8 -5.87 0.79 4.46
C ILE A 8 -7.29 0.20 4.38
N PRO A 9 -7.83 -0.01 3.16
CA PRO A 9 -9.17 -0.56 2.99
C PRO A 9 -9.28 -1.98 3.56
N MET A 10 -10.49 -2.36 3.99
CA MET A 10 -10.81 -3.71 4.47
C MET A 10 -9.97 -4.21 5.66
N SER A 11 -9.25 -3.31 6.34
CA SER A 11 -8.42 -3.71 7.48
C SER A 11 -9.18 -3.79 8.79
N GLY A 12 -10.46 -3.42 8.84
CA GLY A 12 -11.32 -3.47 10.05
C GLY A 12 -11.42 -2.13 10.77
N GLN A 13 -12.22 -2.07 11.85
CA GLN A 13 -12.64 -0.82 12.50
C GLN A 13 -11.66 -0.24 13.54
N LYS A 14 -10.59 -0.97 13.88
CA LYS A 14 -9.67 -0.54 14.95
C LYS A 14 -8.75 0.59 14.47
N PHE A 15 -8.83 1.74 15.14
CA PHE A 15 -7.87 2.83 15.01
C PHE A 15 -6.49 2.38 15.51
N THR A 16 -5.61 2.08 14.57
CA THR A 16 -4.24 1.62 14.83
C THR A 16 -3.20 2.44 14.08
N THR A 17 -3.66 3.54 13.48
CA THR A 17 -2.82 4.57 12.86
C THR A 17 -1.95 5.23 13.93
N VAL A 18 -0.76 5.67 13.54
CA VAL A 18 0.12 6.46 14.41
C VAL A 18 -0.62 7.72 14.89
N ARG A 19 -0.44 8.11 16.16
CA ARG A 19 -0.93 9.41 16.65
C ARG A 19 -0.21 10.52 15.90
N ASP A 20 -0.91 11.60 15.55
CA ASP A 20 -0.32 12.74 14.83
C ASP A 20 0.27 12.30 13.46
N ALA A 21 -0.42 11.36 12.80
CA ALA A 21 -0.01 10.87 11.48
C ALA A 21 -0.02 11.98 10.42
N GLY A 22 -0.79 13.05 10.61
CA GLY A 22 -0.83 14.21 9.72
C GLY A 22 0.52 14.92 9.65
N GLU A 23 1.12 15.22 10.80
CA GLU A 23 2.43 15.85 10.90
C GLU A 23 3.52 14.98 10.26
N ILE A 24 3.46 13.66 10.44
CA ILE A 24 4.41 12.74 9.80
C ILE A 24 4.23 12.75 8.28
N LEU A 25 2.98 12.78 7.78
CA LEU A 25 2.70 12.93 6.35
C LEU A 25 3.29 14.24 5.81
N GLU A 26 3.10 15.37 6.51
CA GLU A 26 3.70 16.65 6.12
C GLU A 26 5.23 16.59 6.10
N LEU A 27 5.85 16.00 7.12
CA LEU A 27 7.31 15.83 7.17
C LEU A 27 7.83 14.99 6.00
N THR A 28 7.10 13.95 5.59
CA THR A 28 7.50 13.14 4.42
C THR A 28 7.57 13.97 3.15
N GLN A 29 6.66 14.93 2.99
CA GLN A 29 6.66 15.83 1.83
C GLN A 29 7.75 16.90 1.98
N PHE A 30 7.87 17.50 3.16
CA PHE A 30 8.84 18.58 3.44
C PHE A 30 10.29 18.14 3.20
N PHE A 31 10.63 16.90 3.57
CA PHE A 31 11.96 16.34 3.38
C PHE A 31 12.13 15.54 2.08
N GLY A 32 11.12 15.52 1.20
CA GLY A 32 11.21 14.82 -0.09
C GLY A 32 11.42 13.31 0.03
N ILE A 33 10.73 12.65 0.97
CA ILE A 33 10.88 11.21 1.19
C ILE A 33 10.19 10.43 0.07
N ASP A 34 10.95 9.64 -0.69
CA ASP A 34 10.41 8.87 -1.82
C ASP A 34 9.60 7.63 -1.43
N LEU A 35 9.98 6.95 -0.34
CA LEU A 35 9.44 5.64 0.04
C LEU A 35 9.32 5.49 1.55
N VAL A 36 8.11 5.16 2.01
CA VAL A 36 7.79 4.91 3.42
C VAL A 36 7.29 3.48 3.57
N LEU A 37 8.07 2.62 4.24
CA LEU A 37 7.71 1.21 4.49
C LEU A 37 6.90 1.06 5.78
N MET A 38 5.79 0.33 5.71
CA MET A 38 4.84 0.13 6.82
C MET A 38 4.40 -1.33 6.95
N GLY A 39 4.13 -1.78 8.18
CA GLY A 39 3.68 -3.14 8.52
C GLY A 39 2.40 -3.11 9.36
N HIS A 40 2.19 -4.00 10.33
CA HIS A 40 1.06 -4.01 11.30
C HIS A 40 -0.25 -4.67 10.87
N ARG A 41 -0.94 -4.21 9.80
CA ARG A 41 -2.27 -4.79 9.47
C ARG A 41 -2.23 -6.07 8.63
N HIS A 42 -1.03 -6.47 8.20
CA HIS A 42 -0.79 -7.66 7.37
C HIS A 42 -1.59 -7.62 6.05
N VAL A 43 -1.60 -6.45 5.41
CA VAL A 43 -2.32 -6.22 4.17
C VAL A 43 -1.36 -5.50 3.23
N PRO A 44 -0.89 -6.17 2.17
CA PRO A 44 -0.10 -5.51 1.15
C PRO A 44 -0.96 -4.46 0.42
N HIS A 45 -0.46 -3.23 0.34
CA HIS A 45 -1.11 -2.11 -0.34
C HIS A 45 -0.07 -1.02 -0.63
N ALA A 46 -0.37 -0.08 -1.52
CA ALA A 46 0.42 1.13 -1.67
C ALA A 46 -0.49 2.36 -1.82
N TYR A 47 -0.07 3.49 -1.26
CA TYR A 47 -0.61 4.80 -1.62
C TYR A 47 0.52 5.64 -2.21
N VAL A 48 0.18 6.49 -3.17
CA VAL A 48 1.12 7.46 -3.73
C VAL A 48 0.55 8.84 -3.51
N MET A 49 1.39 9.71 -2.96
CA MET A 49 1.07 11.11 -2.72
C MET A 49 2.09 11.95 -3.45
N SER A 50 1.60 12.81 -4.34
CA SER A 50 2.41 13.82 -5.00
C SER A 50 2.12 15.18 -4.38
N TRP A 51 3.15 16.02 -4.27
CA TRP A 51 3.08 17.33 -3.64
C TRP A 51 3.71 18.41 -4.52
N LYS A 52 3.67 19.64 -4.03
CA LYS A 52 4.31 20.81 -4.66
C LYS A 52 5.80 20.51 -4.87
N ASN A 53 6.34 20.92 -6.02
CA ASN A 53 7.74 20.70 -6.46
C ASN A 53 8.05 19.28 -6.96
N ASP A 54 7.09 18.59 -7.57
CA ASP A 54 7.25 17.27 -8.20
C ASP A 54 7.69 16.14 -7.26
N SER A 55 7.71 16.36 -5.94
CA SER A 55 8.01 15.33 -4.95
C SER A 55 6.88 14.31 -4.88
N THR A 56 7.22 13.03 -4.96
CA THR A 56 6.24 11.94 -4.91
C THR A 56 6.66 10.88 -3.88
N THR A 57 5.87 10.74 -2.83
CA THR A 57 6.07 9.72 -1.79
C THR A 57 5.22 8.50 -2.04
N THR A 58 5.85 7.33 -2.01
CA THR A 58 5.18 6.03 -2.00
C THR A 58 5.07 5.50 -0.58
N PHE A 59 3.85 5.33 -0.10
CA PHE A 59 3.53 4.71 1.18
C PHE A 59 3.23 3.23 0.97
N LEU A 60 4.21 2.37 1.26
CA LEU A 60 4.13 0.94 1.00
C LEU A 60 3.79 0.15 2.26
N TYR A 61 2.70 -0.60 2.20
CA TYR A 61 2.23 -1.48 3.26
C TYR A 61 2.58 -2.92 2.90
N CYS A 62 3.19 -3.63 3.85
CA CYS A 62 3.56 -5.02 3.71
C CYS A 62 2.52 -5.94 4.37
N GLY A 63 2.49 -7.19 3.89
CA GLY A 63 1.77 -8.28 4.53
C GLY A 63 2.47 -8.78 5.81
N THR A 64 2.51 -10.09 5.96
CA THR A 64 3.23 -10.79 7.02
C THR A 64 3.87 -12.04 6.43
N SER A 65 5.13 -12.32 6.75
CA SER A 65 5.84 -13.48 6.18
C SER A 65 5.51 -14.81 6.87
N THR A 66 5.22 -14.77 8.17
CA THR A 66 5.22 -16.00 9.02
C THR A 66 3.94 -16.19 9.84
N SER A 67 2.96 -15.30 9.70
CA SER A 67 1.74 -15.31 10.53
C SER A 67 0.52 -15.64 9.70
N ASN A 68 -0.34 -16.51 10.22
CA ASN A 68 -1.66 -16.77 9.64
C ASN A 68 -2.70 -15.70 10.02
N LYS A 69 -2.30 -14.65 10.75
CA LYS A 69 -3.18 -13.52 11.08
C LYS A 69 -3.30 -12.56 9.89
N VAL A 70 -3.78 -13.06 8.77
CA VAL A 70 -4.03 -12.33 7.53
C VAL A 70 -5.44 -11.71 7.54
N ARG A 71 -5.80 -10.99 6.48
CA ARG A 71 -7.13 -10.39 6.30
C ARG A 71 -7.82 -11.03 5.11
N ALA A 72 -9.13 -11.27 5.25
CA ALA A 72 -9.92 -11.99 4.26
C ALA A 72 -9.29 -13.36 3.92
N ASP A 73 -9.13 -13.65 2.64
CA ASP A 73 -8.56 -14.87 2.05
C ASP A 73 -7.11 -14.71 1.58
N ASP A 74 -6.41 -13.65 2.03
CA ASP A 74 -5.01 -13.43 1.66
C ASP A 74 -4.10 -14.53 2.20
N SER A 75 -3.01 -14.80 1.49
CA SER A 75 -1.89 -15.60 2.00
C SER A 75 -0.85 -14.71 2.71
N PRO A 76 -0.08 -15.27 3.68
CA PRO A 76 1.12 -14.63 4.19
C PRO A 76 2.03 -14.21 3.02
N CYS A 77 2.53 -12.98 3.05
CA CYS A 77 3.30 -12.38 1.97
C CYS A 77 4.28 -11.32 2.48
N PHE A 78 5.28 -11.02 1.65
CA PHE A 78 6.22 -9.92 1.87
C PHE A 78 6.41 -9.11 0.57
N ASN A 79 6.96 -7.90 0.69
CA ASN A 79 7.27 -7.09 -0.48
C ASN A 79 8.68 -7.40 -1.00
N HIS A 80 8.81 -7.54 -2.31
CA HIS A 80 10.09 -7.50 -3.02
C HIS A 80 10.15 -6.18 -3.79
N ILE A 81 11.07 -5.31 -3.39
CA ILE A 81 11.20 -3.94 -3.88
C ILE A 81 12.42 -3.84 -4.77
N TYR A 82 12.23 -3.41 -6.02
CA TYR A 82 13.28 -3.09 -6.95
C TYR A 82 13.37 -1.57 -7.12
N LEU A 83 14.59 -1.06 -6.98
CA LEU A 83 14.92 0.35 -7.13
C LEU A 83 16.01 0.45 -8.20
N ASP A 84 15.73 1.18 -9.26
CA ASP A 84 16.72 1.50 -10.30
C ASP A 84 16.57 2.95 -10.73
N LYS A 85 17.53 3.79 -10.33
CA LYS A 85 17.49 5.24 -10.51
C LYS A 85 16.17 5.82 -9.97
N GLU A 86 15.30 6.30 -10.86
CA GLU A 86 13.99 6.87 -10.53
C GLU A 86 12.84 5.85 -10.62
N ASN A 87 13.13 4.62 -11.05
CA ASN A 87 12.16 3.57 -11.20
C ASN A 87 11.97 2.79 -9.90
N LEU A 88 10.71 2.54 -9.56
CA LEU A 88 10.30 1.73 -8.43
C LEU A 88 9.35 0.64 -8.92
N GLU A 89 9.71 -0.62 -8.68
CA GLU A 89 8.81 -1.75 -8.89
C GLU A 89 8.65 -2.51 -7.59
N VAL A 90 7.41 -2.71 -7.18
CA VAL A 90 7.08 -3.42 -5.94
C VAL A 90 6.23 -4.63 -6.27
N TYR A 91 6.68 -5.77 -5.78
CA TYR A 91 5.94 -7.02 -5.90
C TYR A 91 5.50 -7.53 -4.53
N VAL A 92 4.34 -8.17 -4.49
CA VAL A 92 3.89 -8.99 -3.37
C VAL A 92 4.31 -10.42 -3.65
N ILE A 93 5.14 -10.98 -2.78
CA ILE A 93 5.58 -12.37 -2.86
C ILE A 93 4.80 -13.19 -1.84
N ASN A 94 4.09 -14.20 -2.31
CA ASN A 94 3.43 -15.17 -1.44
C ASN A 94 4.50 -15.98 -0.69
N SER A 95 4.40 -16.05 0.64
CA SER A 95 5.43 -16.67 1.49
C SER A 95 5.43 -18.21 1.43
N ILE A 96 4.39 -18.82 0.87
CA ILE A 96 4.21 -20.27 0.81
C ILE A 96 4.77 -20.82 -0.50
N ASN A 97 4.36 -20.25 -1.63
CA ASN A 97 4.69 -20.76 -2.97
C ASN A 97 5.63 -19.85 -3.78
N LEU A 98 6.02 -18.68 -3.22
CA LEU A 98 6.88 -17.68 -3.85
C LEU A 98 6.32 -17.07 -5.15
N GLU A 99 5.02 -17.24 -5.41
CA GLU A 99 4.35 -16.54 -6.51
C GLU A 99 4.47 -15.03 -6.34
N LYS A 100 4.68 -14.34 -7.46
CA LYS A 100 5.07 -12.93 -7.53
C LYS A 100 4.00 -12.13 -8.27
N ASP A 101 3.30 -11.27 -7.54
CA ASP A 101 2.30 -10.35 -8.09
C ASP A 101 2.85 -8.92 -8.11
N LEU A 102 2.71 -8.20 -9.23
CA LEU A 102 3.08 -6.78 -9.31
C LEU A 102 2.05 -5.92 -8.55
N LEU A 103 2.51 -5.12 -7.58
CA LEU A 103 1.68 -4.22 -6.79
C LEU A 103 1.64 -2.82 -7.39
N LEU A 104 2.83 -2.28 -7.66
CA LEU A 104 3.04 -0.90 -8.05
C LEU A 104 4.27 -0.84 -8.95
N ARG A 105 4.13 -0.09 -10.04
CA ARG A 105 5.24 0.30 -10.90
C ARG A 105 5.22 1.82 -11.02
N ARG A 106 6.36 2.46 -10.75
CA ARG A 106 6.58 3.89 -10.97
C ARG A 106 7.77 4.08 -11.89
N LYS A 107 7.56 4.78 -13.01
CA LYS A 107 8.58 5.13 -14.00
C LYS A 107 8.42 6.59 -14.40
N GLU A 108 9.50 7.36 -14.40
CA GLU A 108 9.49 8.77 -14.85
C GLU A 108 8.32 9.57 -14.23
N ASN A 109 8.10 9.43 -12.91
CA ASN A 109 6.99 10.02 -12.15
C ASN A 109 5.57 9.54 -12.52
N HIS A 110 5.41 8.68 -13.52
CA HIS A 110 4.16 8.00 -13.79
C HIS A 110 4.00 6.78 -12.87
N THR A 111 2.92 6.76 -12.09
CA THR A 111 2.58 5.64 -11.22
C THR A 111 1.47 4.82 -11.84
N GLU A 112 1.75 3.54 -12.05
CA GLU A 112 0.77 2.54 -12.42
C GLU A 112 0.53 1.63 -11.20
N PHE A 113 -0.68 1.73 -10.66
CA PHE A 113 -1.14 0.89 -9.58
C PHE A 113 -1.95 -0.27 -10.16
N LEU A 114 -1.37 -1.48 -10.14
CA LEU A 114 -1.95 -2.65 -10.81
C LEU A 114 -2.86 -3.46 -9.90
N ARG A 115 -2.79 -3.25 -8.58
CA ARG A 115 -3.58 -4.06 -7.64
C ARG A 115 -4.42 -3.22 -6.68
N PRO A 116 -5.56 -2.67 -7.12
CA PRO A 116 -6.71 -2.72 -6.25
C PRO A 116 -6.99 -4.21 -6.01
N ARG A 117 -7.12 -4.65 -4.75
CA ARG A 117 -7.75 -5.94 -4.49
C ARG A 117 -9.07 -5.97 -5.28
N LYS A 118 -9.55 -7.15 -5.70
CA LYS A 118 -10.98 -7.26 -6.03
C LYS A 118 -11.76 -6.86 -4.78
N THR A 119 -12.20 -5.61 -4.72
CA THR A 119 -12.55 -4.96 -3.46
C THR A 119 -14.05 -5.07 -3.24
N ARG A 120 -14.46 -4.81 -1.98
CA ARG A 120 -15.82 -4.34 -1.71
C ARG A 120 -16.21 -3.15 -2.59
N ILE A 121 -15.28 -2.30 -3.03
CA ILE A 121 -15.56 -1.20 -3.95
C ILE A 121 -16.00 -1.72 -5.32
N GLU A 122 -15.33 -2.72 -5.90
CA GLU A 122 -15.82 -3.35 -7.14
C GLU A 122 -17.21 -3.98 -6.96
N HIS A 123 -17.45 -4.65 -5.82
CA HIS A 123 -18.78 -5.16 -5.50
C HIS A 123 -19.82 -4.04 -5.29
N LEU A 124 -19.44 -2.92 -4.68
CA LEU A 124 -20.29 -1.74 -4.49
C LEU A 124 -20.56 -1.03 -5.81
N LEU A 125 -19.57 -0.91 -6.70
CA LEU A 125 -19.70 -0.33 -8.03
C LEU A 125 -20.51 -1.22 -8.97
N ALA A 126 -20.45 -2.55 -8.79
CA ALA A 126 -21.27 -3.51 -9.52
C ALA A 126 -22.66 -3.72 -8.89
N SER A 127 -22.94 -3.13 -7.73
CA SER A 127 -24.23 -3.19 -7.07
C SER A 127 -25.14 -2.13 -7.69
N ALA A 128 -26.37 -2.50 -8.05
CA ALA A 128 -27.40 -1.62 -8.65
C ALA A 128 -27.91 -0.50 -7.72
N VAL A 129 -27.19 -0.19 -6.64
CA VAL A 129 -27.52 0.84 -5.65
C VAL A 129 -27.26 2.26 -6.18
N TRP A 130 -26.60 2.39 -7.34
CA TRP A 130 -26.26 3.67 -7.96
C TRP A 130 -27.14 4.04 -9.17
N ASP A 131 -28.14 3.22 -9.52
CA ASP A 131 -29.02 3.41 -10.68
C ASP A 131 -30.31 4.23 -10.39
N GLU A 132 -30.31 5.08 -9.36
CA GLU A 132 -31.40 6.05 -9.06
C GLU A 132 -30.97 7.51 -9.24
#